data_AF-A0A971ZCM7-F1
#
_entry.id   AF-A0A971ZCM7-F1
#
_cell.length_a   1.000
_cell.length_b   1.000
_cell.length_c   1.000
_cell.angle_alpha   90.00
_cell.angle_beta   90.00
_cell.angle_gamma   90.00
#
_symmetry.space_group_name_H-M   'P 1'
#
loop_
_entity.id
_entity.type
_entity.pdbx_description
1 polymer ?
#
loop_
_entity_poly.entity_id
_entity_poly.type
_entity_poly.pdbx_seq_one_letter_code
_entity_poly.pdbx_strand_id
1 'polypeptide(L)' 'MIFKGTYDEKNWGVLKRRWEDLRAQLHGIVISASLAEFCNDPESINKAAPNFSPNRLQRL' A
#
# COMPACT_ATOMS: atom_id res chain seq x y z
N MET A 1 -8.27 1.65 -22.54
CA MET A 1 -7.52 2.82 -23.05
C MET A 1 -7.91 4.01 -22.20
N ILE A 2 -6.97 4.71 -21.55
CA ILE A 2 -7.26 5.89 -20.72
C ILE A 2 -6.78 7.10 -21.52
N PHE A 3 -7.70 8.02 -21.82
CA PHE A 3 -7.37 9.22 -22.57
C PHE A 3 -6.92 10.34 -21.64
N LYS A 4 -5.73 10.88 -21.92
CA LYS A 4 -5.16 12.02 -21.18
C LYS A 4 -6.09 13.24 -21.24
N GLY A 5 -6.26 13.93 -20.12
CA GLY A 5 -7.10 15.13 -19.95
C GLY A 5 -8.58 14.86 -19.70
N THR A 6 -9.04 13.60 -19.69
CA THR A 6 -10.46 13.26 -19.56
C THR A 6 -10.85 12.83 -18.14
N TYR A 7 -12.15 12.77 -17.85
CA TYR A 7 -12.70 12.25 -16.60
C TYR A 7 -12.12 10.86 -16.27
N ASP A 8 -11.91 10.01 -17.28
CA ASP A 8 -11.35 8.67 -17.13
C ASP A 8 -9.92 8.67 -16.58
N GLU A 9 -9.08 9.65 -16.94
CA GLU A 9 -7.73 9.76 -16.38
C GLU A 9 -7.77 10.08 -14.88
N LYS A 10 -8.65 11.01 -14.48
CA LYS A 10 -8.81 11.38 -13.06
C LYS A 10 -9.33 10.20 -12.24
N ASN A 11 -10.37 9.51 -12.73
CA ASN A 11 -10.92 8.36 -12.02
C ASN A 11 -9.94 7.19 -11.96
N TRP A 12 -9.20 6.96 -13.04
CA TRP A 12 -8.16 5.94 -13.04
C TRP A 12 -7.06 6.25 -12.02
N GLY A 13 -6.67 7.51 -11.88
CA GLY A 13 -5.74 7.95 -10.84
C GLY A 13 -6.26 7.67 -9.42
N VAL A 14 -7.54 7.94 -9.16
CA VAL A 14 -8.18 7.65 -7.86
C VAL A 14 -8.22 6.14 -7.58
N LEU A 15 -8.65 5.34 -8.56
CA LEU A 15 -8.71 3.88 -8.42
C LEU A 15 -7.33 3.29 -8.17
N LYS A 16 -6.31 3.74 -8.90
CA LYS A 16 -4.94 3.28 -8.72
C LYS A 16 -4.41 3.62 -7.32
N ARG A 17 -4.65 4.85 -6.83
CA ARG A 17 -4.22 5.24 -5.48
C ARG A 17 -4.88 4.39 -4.40
N ARG A 18 -6.21 4.20 -4.48
CA ARG A 18 -6.96 3.35 -3.53
C ARG A 18 -6.51 1.89 -3.57
N TRP A 19 -6.20 1.39 -4.76
CA TRP A 19 -5.67 0.04 -4.93
C TRP A 19 -4.29 -0.11 -4.26
N GLU A 20 -3.38 0.83 -4.45
CA GLU A 20 -2.06 0.81 -3.79
C GLU A 20 -2.19 0.85 -2.26
N ASP A 21 -3.10 1.67 -1.73
CA ASP A 21 -3.36 1.74 -0.28
C ASP A 21 -3.93 0.41 0.28
N LEU A 22 -4.86 -0.22 -0.43
CA LEU A 22 -5.41 -1.53 -0.04
C LEU A 22 -4.34 -2.63 -0.12
N ARG A 23 -3.53 -2.61 -1.18
CA ARG A 23 -2.41 -3.53 -1.36
C ARG A 23 -1.40 -3.40 -0.21
N ALA A 24 -1.09 -2.18 0.20
CA ALA A 24 -0.19 -1.93 1.33
C ALA A 24 -0.66 -2.63 2.61
N GLN A 25 -1.95 -2.52 2.93
CA GLN A 25 -2.54 -3.18 4.10
C GLN A 25 -2.40 -4.71 4.06
N LEU A 26 -2.64 -5.33 2.91
CA LEU A 26 -2.52 -6.79 2.74
C LEU A 26 -1.07 -7.29 2.86
N HIS A 27 -0.10 -6.43 2.61
CA HIS A 27 1.33 -6.73 2.73
C HIS A 27 1.95 -6.27 4.05
N GLY A 28 1.15 -5.78 5.01
CA GLY A 28 1.64 -5.33 6.31
C GLY A 28 2.37 -3.97 6.27
N ILE A 29 2.20 -3.20 5.21
CA ILE A 29 2.70 -1.83 5.11
C ILE A 29 1.70 -0.91 5.83
N VAL A 30 2.13 -0.33 6.95
CA VAL A 30 1.34 0.56 7.83
C VAL A 30 1.21 1.96 7.25
N ILE A 31 2.31 2.51 6.71
CA ILE A 31 2.36 3.81 6.03
C ILE A 31 2.55 3.56 4.54
N SER A 32 1.49 3.74 3.75
CA SER A 32 1.53 3.62 2.29
C SER A 32 2.25 4.80 1.64
N ALA A 33 2.64 4.66 0.37
CA ALA A 33 3.35 5.71 -0.37
C ALA A 33 2.59 7.05 -0.44
N SER A 34 1.26 7.01 -0.40
CA SER A 34 0.41 8.21 -0.38
C SER A 34 0.43 8.96 0.97
N LEU A 35 0.75 8.25 2.05
CA LEU A 35 0.85 8.79 3.41
C LEU A 35 2.28 9.10 3.84
N ALA A 36 3.28 8.60 3.09
CA ALA A 36 4.70 8.76 3.39
C ALA A 36 5.13 10.24 3.48
N GLU A 37 4.55 11.13 2.67
CA GLU A 37 4.85 12.57 2.68
C GLU A 37 4.47 13.26 4.00
N PHE A 38 3.55 12.67 4.77
CA PHE A 38 3.09 13.20 6.07
C PHE A 38 3.77 12.50 7.25
N CYS A 39 4.75 11.64 6.99
CA CYS A 39 5.42 10.83 8.00
C CYS A 39 6.94 11.06 7.95
N ASN A 40 7.55 11.37 9.09
CA ASN A 40 8.98 11.64 9.16
C ASN A 40 9.86 10.39 8.91
N ASP A 41 9.37 9.21 9.27
CA ASP A 41 10.10 7.94 9.11
C ASP A 41 9.14 6.77 8.84
N PRO A 42 8.58 6.69 7.62
CA PRO A 42 7.64 5.63 7.26
C PRO A 42 8.30 4.25 7.21
N GLU A 43 9.61 4.18 6.95
CA GLU A 43 10.33 2.93 6.80
C GLU A 43 10.50 2.20 8.13
N SER A 44 10.90 2.91 9.19
CA SER A 44 11.01 2.35 10.54
C SER A 44 9.66 1.84 11.06
N ILE A 45 8.59 2.61 10.86
CA ILE A 45 7.23 2.24 11.27
C ILE A 45 6.78 0.96 10.56
N ASN A 46 6.98 0.88 9.24
CA ASN A 46 6.63 -0.30 8.46
C ASN A 46 7.42 -1.55 8.89
N LYS A 47 8.70 -1.40 9.27
CA LYS A 47 9.52 -2.51 9.78
C LYS A 47 9.10 -2.98 11.18
N ALA A 48 8.57 -2.08 11.99
CA ALA A 48 8.06 -2.41 13.33
C ALA A 48 6.69 -3.11 13.28
N ALA A 49 6.05 -3.19 12.10
CA ALA A 49 4.74 -3.80 11.95
C ALA A 49 4.79 -5.32 12.26
N PRO A 50 3.78 -5.84 12.99
CA PRO A 50 3.70 -7.27 13.28
C PRO A 50 3.53 -8.10 11.99
N ASN A 51 4.34 -9.16 11.85
CA ASN A 51 4.22 -10.10 10.74
C ASN A 51 3.21 -11.19 11.07
N PHE A 52 2.03 -11.13 10.43
CA PHE A 52 0.96 -12.12 10.59
C PHE A 52 1.04 -13.30 9.60
N SER A 53 2.12 -13.38 8.81
CA SER A 53 2.29 -14.52 7.90
C SER A 53 2.31 -15.83 8.70
N PRO A 54 1.58 -16.87 8.25
CA PRO A 54 1.59 -18.14 8.95
C PRO A 54 3.02 -18.68 9.07
N ASN A 55 3.41 -19.07 10.30
CA ASN A 55 4.72 -19.65 10.55
C ASN A 55 4.88 -20.89 9.68
N ARG A 56 5.83 -20.86 8.74
CA ARG A 56 6.12 -21.96 7.81
C ARG A 56 6.80 -23.18 8.50
N LEU A 57 6.81 -23.20 9.84
CA LEU A 57 7.42 -24.24 10.66
C LEU A 57 6.35 -25.10 11.33
N GLN A 58 5.58 -25.84 10.53
CA GLN A 58 4.89 -27.06 10.95
C GLN A 58 4.88 -28.06 9.80
N ARG A 59 6.05 -28.61 9.48
CA ARG A 59 6.17 -29.94 8.89
C ARG A 59 7.25 -30.67 9.67
N LEU A 60 6.79 -31.41 10.67
CA LEU A 60 7.52 -32.55 11.23
C LEU A 60 7.55 -33.67 10.19
#